data_AF-A0A9D2A1B4-F1
#
_entry.id   AF-A0A9D2A1B4-F1
#
_cell.length_a   1.000
_cell.length_b   1.000
_cell.length_c   1.000
_cell.angle_alpha   90.00
_cell.angle_beta   90.00
_cell.angle_gamma   90.00
#
_symmetry.space_group_name_H-M   'P 1'
#
loop_
_entity.id
_entity.type
_entity.pdbx_description
1 polymer ?
#
loop_
_entity_poly.entity_id
_entity_poly.type
_entity_poly.pdbx_seq_one_letter_code
_entity_poly.pdbx_strand_id
1 'polypeptide(L)'
;MEIFRQLVSALGNTPAWAPLILIPALAVAAAVIFTLLGGRRAYAFLAAALGAAGFALMCCIGELYEAFVWAGLFAALASLLRLLFLIPRPRRRGRRTAREERIYERFRGEPLVPSVHGASDPAPAKVCCFEEEAPTQEPPELSHAVALLDKLRREKLSAADRLEADVLSRSVSALRGRALTETERGTLNDCLASVLKLTAKYKL
;
A
#
# COMPACT_ATOMS: atom_id res chain seq x y z
N MET A 1 -8.85 -48.45 1.53
CA MET A 1 -7.73 -49.40 1.31
C MET A 1 -7.55 -49.70 -0.19
N GLU A 2 -8.61 -49.86 -0.98
CA GLU A 2 -8.55 -50.01 -2.45
C GLU A 2 -7.74 -48.93 -3.18
N ILE A 3 -8.00 -47.64 -2.90
CA ILE A 3 -7.33 -46.52 -3.60
C ILE A 3 -5.81 -46.58 -3.37
N PHE A 4 -5.38 -46.90 -2.14
CA PHE A 4 -3.96 -47.03 -1.81
C PHE A 4 -3.32 -48.22 -2.54
N ARG A 5 -4.01 -49.37 -2.62
CA ARG A 5 -3.53 -50.54 -3.39
C ARG A 5 -3.46 -50.25 -4.90
N GLN A 6 -4.41 -49.51 -5.44
CA GLN A 6 -4.39 -49.08 -6.85
C GLN A 6 -3.25 -48.09 -7.12
N LEU A 7 -2.99 -47.17 -6.19
CA LEU A 7 -1.86 -46.24 -6.29
C LEU A 7 -0.51 -46.96 -6.20
N VAL A 8 -0.37 -47.91 -5.26
CA VAL A 8 0.85 -48.70 -5.08
C VAL A 8 1.09 -49.65 -6.26
N SER A 9 0.05 -50.27 -6.82
CA SER A 9 0.18 -51.12 -8.01
C SER A 9 0.47 -50.31 -9.28
N ALA A 10 -0.11 -49.12 -9.41
CA ALA A 10 0.23 -48.19 -10.49
C ALA A 10 1.69 -47.70 -10.37
N LEU A 11 2.16 -47.40 -9.15
CA LEU A 11 3.57 -47.05 -8.91
C LEU A 11 4.53 -48.24 -9.09
N GLY A 12 4.10 -49.46 -8.77
CA GLY A 12 4.90 -50.67 -8.99
C GLY A 12 5.21 -50.94 -10.46
N ASN A 13 4.36 -50.43 -11.37
CA ASN A 13 4.60 -50.47 -12.83
C ASN A 13 5.43 -49.30 -13.34
N THR A 14 5.74 -48.31 -12.50
CA THR A 14 6.64 -47.21 -12.86
C THR A 14 8.07 -47.55 -12.47
N PRO A 15 9.07 -47.19 -13.30
CA PRO A 15 10.45 -47.46 -12.95
C PRO A 15 10.83 -46.71 -11.66
N ALA A 16 11.63 -47.34 -10.80
CA ALA A 16 11.95 -46.86 -9.45
C ALA A 16 12.47 -45.41 -9.38
N TRP A 17 13.06 -44.90 -10.46
CA TRP A 17 13.54 -43.51 -10.57
C TRP A 17 12.42 -42.47 -10.76
N ALA A 18 11.23 -42.86 -11.22
CA ALA A 18 10.13 -41.93 -11.47
C ALA A 18 9.60 -41.25 -10.19
N PRO A 19 9.24 -41.97 -9.10
CA PRO A 19 8.81 -41.33 -7.86
C PRO A 19 9.94 -40.54 -7.17
N LEU A 20 11.19 -40.98 -7.33
CA LEU A 20 12.38 -40.30 -6.82
C LEU A 20 12.53 -38.87 -7.37
N ILE A 21 12.13 -38.64 -8.63
CA ILE A 21 12.23 -37.33 -9.29
C ILE A 21 10.92 -36.54 -9.18
N LEU A 22 9.77 -37.21 -9.29
CA LEU A 22 8.47 -36.55 -9.36
C LEU A 22 8.09 -35.84 -8.05
N ILE A 23 8.35 -36.48 -6.91
CA ILE A 23 8.00 -35.94 -5.58
C ILE A 23 8.78 -34.65 -5.25
N PRO A 24 10.12 -34.60 -5.39
CA PRO A 24 10.84 -33.34 -5.20
C PRO A 24 10.51 -32.29 -6.27
N ALA A 25 10.25 -32.68 -7.53
CA ALA A 25 9.81 -31.74 -8.56
C ALA A 25 8.47 -31.06 -8.21
N LEU A 26 7.51 -31.81 -7.68
CA LEU A 26 6.23 -31.27 -7.20
C LEU A 26 6.42 -30.34 -6.01
N ALA A 27 7.35 -30.65 -5.10
CA ALA A 27 7.67 -29.77 -3.97
C ALA A 27 8.27 -28.43 -4.45
N VAL A 28 9.14 -28.44 -5.47
CA VAL A 28 9.70 -27.23 -6.09
C VAL A 28 8.60 -26.42 -6.78
N ALA A 29 7.73 -27.05 -7.57
CA ALA A 29 6.61 -26.38 -8.23
C ALA A 29 5.67 -25.72 -7.23
N ALA A 30 5.33 -26.42 -6.15
CA ALA A 30 4.54 -25.86 -5.05
C ALA A 30 5.26 -24.68 -4.39
N ALA A 31 6.56 -24.77 -4.14
CA ALA A 31 7.35 -23.66 -3.59
C ALA A 31 7.24 -22.42 -4.48
N VAL A 32 7.41 -22.56 -5.80
CA VAL A 32 7.29 -21.45 -6.76
C VAL A 32 5.89 -20.83 -6.72
N ILE A 33 4.83 -21.64 -6.76
CA ILE A 33 3.44 -21.17 -6.70
C ILE A 33 3.16 -20.42 -5.38
N PHE A 34 3.60 -20.98 -4.25
CA PHE A 34 3.43 -20.37 -2.93
C PHE A 34 4.28 -19.12 -2.73
N THR A 35 5.43 -19.02 -3.41
CA THR A 35 6.07 -17.72 -3.54
C THR A 35 5.07 -16.81 -4.24
N LEU A 36 4.69 -17.05 -5.51
CA LEU A 36 3.88 -16.15 -6.35
C LEU A 36 2.60 -15.67 -5.68
N LEU A 37 1.81 -16.57 -5.08
CA LEU A 37 0.50 -16.29 -4.49
C LEU A 37 0.54 -15.81 -3.03
N GLY A 38 1.69 -15.86 -2.35
CA GLY A 38 1.86 -15.31 -1.00
C GLY A 38 1.47 -16.23 0.16
N GLY A 39 1.22 -17.53 -0.09
CA GLY A 39 0.86 -18.52 0.93
C GLY A 39 2.04 -19.17 1.67
N ARG A 40 3.02 -18.38 2.13
CA ARG A 40 4.28 -18.89 2.73
C ARG A 40 4.08 -19.82 3.93
N ARG A 41 3.01 -19.62 4.71
CA ARG A 41 2.69 -20.44 5.89
C ARG A 41 2.15 -21.82 5.53
N ALA A 42 1.43 -21.93 4.40
CA ALA A 42 0.86 -23.20 3.93
C ALA A 42 1.92 -24.13 3.30
N TYR A 43 2.98 -23.54 2.73
CA TYR A 43 4.08 -24.29 2.13
C TYR A 43 4.75 -25.29 3.10
N ALA A 44 4.95 -24.90 4.36
CA ALA A 44 5.58 -25.78 5.35
C ALA A 44 4.77 -27.06 5.60
N PHE A 45 3.44 -26.94 5.71
CA PHE A 45 2.56 -28.09 5.90
C PHE A 45 2.49 -28.98 4.65
N LEU A 46 2.44 -28.37 3.47
CA LEU A 46 2.39 -29.10 2.21
C LEU A 46 3.70 -29.84 1.91
N ALA A 47 4.85 -29.21 2.18
CA ALA A 47 6.16 -29.84 2.06
C ALA A 47 6.31 -31.00 3.05
N ALA A 48 5.84 -30.85 4.29
CA ALA A 48 5.84 -31.93 5.28
C ALA A 48 4.95 -33.11 4.85
N ALA A 49 3.75 -32.84 4.33
CA ALA A 49 2.85 -33.87 3.83
C ALA A 49 3.44 -34.64 2.64
N LEU A 50 4.04 -33.94 1.67
CA LEU A 50 4.71 -34.56 0.52
C LEU A 50 5.95 -35.35 0.92
N GLY A 51 6.73 -34.85 1.88
CA GLY A 51 7.88 -35.56 2.44
C GLY A 51 7.47 -36.85 3.15
N ALA A 52 6.42 -36.79 3.98
CA ALA A 52 5.89 -37.98 4.66
C ALA A 52 5.34 -39.01 3.67
N ALA A 53 4.63 -38.56 2.63
CA ALA A 53 4.10 -39.43 1.59
C ALA A 53 5.21 -40.13 0.78
N GLY A 54 6.26 -39.39 0.40
CA GLY A 54 7.39 -39.97 -0.31
C GLY A 54 8.24 -40.91 0.54
N PHE A 55 8.41 -40.61 1.83
CA PHE A 55 9.09 -41.50 2.77
C PHE A 55 8.32 -42.82 2.94
N ALA A 56 7.00 -42.73 3.13
CA ALA A 56 6.14 -43.91 3.23
C ALA A 56 6.21 -44.77 1.94
N LEU A 57 6.24 -44.14 0.76
CA LEU A 57 6.40 -44.84 -0.51
C LEU A 57 7.76 -45.53 -0.63
N MET A 58 8.85 -44.87 -0.24
CA MET A 58 10.20 -45.46 -0.27
C MET A 58 10.32 -46.64 0.69
N CYS A 59 9.71 -46.55 1.88
CA CYS A 59 9.63 -47.69 2.81
C CYS A 59 8.84 -48.88 2.28
N CYS A 60 7.94 -48.67 1.30
CA CYS A 60 7.17 -49.74 0.68
C CYS A 60 7.86 -50.39 -0.53
N ILE A 61 8.82 -49.70 -1.15
CA ILE A 61 9.42 -50.11 -2.44
C ILE A 61 10.88 -50.56 -2.27
N GLY A 62 11.63 -49.93 -1.37
CA GLY A 62 13.08 -50.14 -1.22
C GLY A 62 13.51 -50.53 0.19
N GLU A 63 14.83 -50.56 0.38
CA GLU A 63 15.42 -50.81 1.69
C GLU A 63 15.31 -49.57 2.60
N LEU A 64 15.27 -49.81 3.92
CA LEU A 64 15.16 -48.74 4.92
C LEU A 64 16.28 -47.69 4.76
N TYR A 65 17.49 -48.13 4.39
CA TYR A 65 18.62 -47.23 4.16
C TYR A 65 18.34 -46.19 3.07
N GLU A 66 17.78 -46.61 1.93
CA GLU A 66 17.44 -45.72 0.81
C GLU A 66 16.33 -44.73 1.20
N ALA A 67 15.37 -45.17 2.03
CA ALA A 67 14.31 -44.31 2.55
C ALA A 67 14.87 -43.19 3.45
N PHE A 68 15.86 -43.49 4.31
CA PHE A 68 16.52 -42.48 5.14
C PHE A 68 17.37 -41.50 4.33
N VAL A 69 18.11 -41.99 3.34
CA VAL A 69 18.90 -41.15 2.42
C VAL A 69 17.98 -40.20 1.66
N TRP A 70 16.84 -40.71 1.17
CA TRP A 70 15.83 -39.91 0.49
C TRP A 70 15.21 -38.85 1.42
N ALA A 71 14.83 -39.22 2.64
CA ALA A 71 14.27 -38.29 3.62
C ALA A 71 15.25 -37.16 3.97
N GLY A 72 16.54 -37.48 4.12
CA GLY A 72 17.60 -36.50 4.36
C GLY A 72 17.75 -35.52 3.20
N LEU A 73 17.79 -36.02 1.97
CA LEU A 73 17.85 -35.21 0.75
C LEU A 73 16.63 -34.30 0.59
N PHE A 74 15.44 -34.84 0.84
CA PHE A 74 14.19 -34.08 0.76
C PHE A 74 14.13 -32.98 1.82
N ALA A 75 14.55 -33.28 3.06
CA ALA A 75 14.63 -32.30 4.14
C ALA A 75 15.62 -31.18 3.81
N ALA A 76 16.80 -31.51 3.27
CA ALA A 76 17.78 -30.54 2.82
C ALA A 76 17.21 -29.62 1.73
N LEU A 77 16.56 -30.19 0.71
CA LEU A 77 15.93 -29.45 -0.38
C LEU A 77 14.80 -28.54 0.11
N ALA A 78 13.94 -29.04 1.00
CA ALA A 78 12.87 -28.24 1.61
C ALA A 78 13.41 -27.07 2.45
N SER A 79 14.53 -27.28 3.16
CA SER A 79 15.19 -26.23 3.94
C SER A 79 15.80 -25.15 3.05
N LEU A 80 16.40 -25.53 1.92
CA LEU A 80 16.98 -24.61 0.95
C LEU A 80 15.90 -23.76 0.27
N LEU A 81 14.77 -24.38 -0.09
CA LEU A 81 13.59 -23.67 -0.59
C LEU A 81 13.01 -22.72 0.46
N ARG A 82 13.04 -23.09 1.75
CA ARG A 82 12.64 -22.20 2.85
C ARG A 82 13.55 -20.98 2.96
N LEU A 83 14.84 -21.14 2.68
CA LEU A 83 15.79 -20.03 2.60
C LEU A 83 15.47 -19.06 1.46
N LEU A 84 15.00 -19.55 0.31
CA LEU A 84 14.52 -18.70 -0.80
C LEU A 84 13.33 -17.82 -0.39
N PHE A 85 12.51 -18.25 0.57
CA PHE A 85 11.44 -17.42 1.12
C PHE A 85 11.93 -16.29 2.04
N LEU A 86 13.18 -16.33 2.54
CA LEU A 86 13.77 -15.21 3.28
C LEU A 86 14.12 -14.02 2.39
N ILE A 87 14.23 -14.20 1.08
CA ILE A 87 14.46 -13.09 0.15
C ILE A 87 13.22 -12.15 0.24
N PRO A 88 13.41 -10.89 0.67
CA PRO A 88 12.32 -9.93 0.77
C PRO A 88 11.78 -9.71 -0.63
N ARG A 89 10.51 -10.07 -0.83
CA ARG A 89 9.86 -9.84 -2.12
C ARG A 89 9.85 -8.34 -2.42
N PRO A 90 10.04 -7.94 -3.69
CA PRO A 90 9.75 -6.59 -4.11
C PRO A 90 8.29 -6.31 -3.78
N ARG A 91 8.09 -5.40 -2.82
CA ARG A 91 6.81 -5.02 -2.23
C ARG A 91 5.90 -4.57 -3.39
N ARG A 92 4.96 -5.42 -3.82
CA ARG A 92 3.95 -5.06 -4.85
C ARG A 92 3.20 -3.82 -4.36
N ARG A 93 3.59 -2.66 -4.89
CA ARG A 93 3.14 -1.31 -4.49
C ARG A 93 1.67 -1.01 -4.83
N GLY A 94 0.87 -1.98 -5.26
CA GLY A 94 -0.43 -1.75 -5.89
C GLY A 94 -1.63 -1.52 -4.96
N ARG A 95 -1.53 -1.72 -3.64
CA ARG A 95 -2.69 -1.59 -2.73
C ARG A 95 -2.77 -0.27 -1.95
N ARG A 96 -1.74 0.58 -1.97
CA ARG A 96 -1.75 1.86 -1.25
C ARG A 96 -2.61 2.91 -1.97
N THR A 97 -2.53 2.94 -3.31
CA THR A 97 -3.28 3.87 -4.16
C THR A 97 -4.79 3.67 -4.04
N ALA A 98 -5.28 2.43 -4.03
CA ALA A 98 -6.72 2.16 -3.94
C ALA A 98 -7.37 2.62 -2.62
N ARG A 99 -6.61 2.68 -1.51
CA ARG A 99 -7.13 3.22 -0.23
C ARG A 99 -7.15 4.74 -0.27
N GLU A 100 -6.12 5.35 -0.84
CA GLU A 100 -6.01 6.81 -0.99
C GLU A 100 -7.08 7.35 -1.95
N GLU A 101 -7.37 6.64 -3.04
CA GLU A 101 -8.46 6.96 -3.98
C GLU A 101 -9.83 6.89 -3.32
N ARG A 102 -10.11 5.86 -2.50
CA ARG A 102 -11.36 5.77 -1.74
C ARG A 102 -11.54 6.90 -0.73
N ILE A 103 -10.45 7.34 -0.12
CA ILE A 103 -10.45 8.49 0.79
C ILE A 103 -10.76 9.77 0.01
N TYR A 104 -10.15 9.94 -1.17
CA TYR A 104 -10.41 11.09 -2.04
C TYR A 104 -11.88 11.14 -2.51
N GLU A 105 -12.44 10.01 -2.95
CA GLU A 105 -13.85 9.93 -3.36
C GLU A 105 -14.81 10.31 -2.22
N ARG A 106 -14.50 9.91 -0.98
CA ARG A 106 -15.31 10.23 0.20
C ARG A 106 -15.35 11.72 0.50
N PHE A 107 -14.25 12.44 0.30
CA PHE A 107 -14.15 13.88 0.59
C PHE A 107 -14.53 14.79 -0.58
N ARG A 108 -14.64 14.25 -1.80
CA ARG A 108 -15.04 15.02 -2.98
C ARG A 108 -16.55 15.32 -3.01
N GLY A 109 -17.37 14.45 -2.44
CA GLY A 109 -18.83 14.50 -2.55
C GLY A 109 -19.55 15.30 -1.47
N GLU A 110 -18.92 15.56 -0.32
CA GLU A 110 -19.54 16.30 0.77
C GLU A 110 -19.16 17.78 0.67
N PRO A 111 -20.09 18.67 0.25
CA PRO A 111 -19.93 20.08 0.57
C PRO A 111 -19.87 20.17 2.10
N LEU A 112 -18.71 20.55 2.63
CA LEU A 112 -18.58 21.00 4.01
C LEU A 112 -19.41 22.28 4.11
N VAL A 113 -20.71 22.12 4.34
CA VAL A 113 -21.56 23.18 4.85
C VAL A 113 -20.84 23.66 6.11
N PRO A 114 -20.44 24.94 6.21
CA PRO A 114 -19.87 25.44 7.43
C PRO A 114 -20.87 25.10 8.54
N SER A 115 -20.44 24.31 9.52
CA SER A 115 -21.27 23.98 10.67
C SER A 115 -21.57 25.29 11.38
N VAL A 116 -22.74 25.87 11.09
CA VAL A 116 -23.34 26.98 11.82
C VAL A 116 -23.81 26.42 13.16
N HIS A 117 -22.88 26.02 14.01
CA HIS A 117 -23.14 25.59 15.38
C HIS A 117 -22.19 26.36 16.29
N GLY A 118 -22.77 27.34 16.98
CA GLY A 118 -22.09 28.14 17.99
C GLY A 118 -22.73 29.52 18.06
N ALA A 119 -23.82 29.61 18.81
CA ALA A 119 -24.47 30.87 19.12
C ALA A 119 -23.47 31.90 19.65
N SER A 120 -23.70 33.14 19.25
CA SER A 120 -23.01 34.35 19.70
C SER A 120 -23.06 34.49 21.22
N ASP A 121 -22.01 34.09 21.92
CA ASP A 121 -21.67 34.71 23.20
C ASP A 121 -21.11 36.12 22.91
N PRO A 122 -21.56 37.18 23.60
CA PRO A 122 -21.05 38.52 23.37
C PRO A 122 -19.60 38.59 23.86
N ALA A 123 -18.66 38.61 22.92
CA ALA A 123 -17.27 38.89 23.21
C ALA A 123 -17.16 40.29 23.87
N PRO A 124 -16.38 40.45 24.96
CA PRO A 124 -16.20 41.75 25.58
C PRO A 124 -15.54 42.72 24.59
N ALA A 125 -16.01 43.97 24.60
CA ALA A 125 -15.57 45.02 23.70
C ALA A 125 -14.04 45.20 23.76
N LYS A 126 -13.35 44.80 22.70
CA LYS A 126 -11.94 45.11 22.51
C LYS A 126 -11.83 46.58 22.10
N VAL A 127 -11.43 47.42 23.05
CA VAL A 127 -11.00 48.80 22.79
C VAL A 127 -9.72 48.74 21.95
N CYS A 128 -9.85 48.96 20.64
CA CYS A 128 -8.71 49.13 19.75
C CYS A 128 -8.52 50.63 19.49
N CYS A 129 -7.48 51.22 20.10
CA CYS A 129 -7.07 52.60 19.88
C CYS A 129 -5.99 52.69 18.79
N PHE A 130 -6.28 52.24 17.57
CA PHE A 130 -5.41 52.51 16.42
C PHE A 130 -6.24 52.89 15.21
N GLU A 131 -5.80 53.95 14.55
CA GLU A 131 -6.44 54.62 13.43
C GLU A 131 -6.66 53.64 12.26
N GLU A 132 -7.86 53.68 11.67
CA GLU A 132 -8.23 52.92 10.49
C GLU A 132 -7.38 53.36 9.29
N GLU A 133 -6.37 52.55 8.93
CA GLU A 133 -5.73 52.67 7.63
C GLU A 133 -6.65 52.15 6.52
N ALA A 134 -6.76 52.96 5.47
CA ALA A 134 -7.67 52.75 4.34
C ALA A 134 -7.47 51.38 3.65
N PRO A 135 -8.55 50.78 3.10
CA PRO A 135 -8.47 49.49 2.43
C PRO A 135 -7.55 49.58 1.21
N THR A 136 -6.39 48.94 1.32
CA THR A 136 -5.43 48.83 0.23
C THR A 136 -5.99 47.89 -0.85
N GLN A 137 -5.83 48.32 -2.11
CA GLN A 137 -6.17 47.58 -3.32
C GLN A 137 -5.59 46.15 -3.28
N GLU A 138 -6.30 45.20 -3.91
CA GLU A 138 -5.99 43.76 -3.89
C GLU A 138 -4.47 43.48 -3.92
N PRO A 139 -3.90 42.81 -2.92
CA PRO A 139 -2.47 42.53 -2.91
C PRO A 139 -2.13 41.63 -4.11
N PRO A 140 -1.11 41.97 -4.92
CA PRO A 140 -0.74 41.24 -6.13
C PRO A 140 -0.41 39.76 -5.87
N GLU A 141 -0.08 39.41 -4.62
CA GLU A 141 0.28 38.07 -4.16
C GLU A 141 -0.84 37.03 -4.33
N LEU A 142 -2.10 37.43 -4.17
CA LEU A 142 -3.26 36.51 -4.27
C LEU A 142 -3.46 36.00 -5.70
N SER A 143 -3.29 36.88 -6.69
CA SER A 143 -3.47 36.54 -8.10
C SER A 143 -2.43 35.51 -8.57
N HIS A 144 -1.18 35.65 -8.11
CA HIS A 144 -0.09 34.73 -8.40
C HIS A 144 -0.31 33.34 -7.77
N ALA A 145 -0.81 33.31 -6.53
CA ALA A 145 -1.13 32.07 -5.84
C ALA A 145 -2.19 31.24 -6.56
N VAL A 146 -3.24 31.89 -7.07
CA VAL A 146 -4.29 31.24 -7.85
C VAL A 146 -3.72 30.65 -9.15
N ALA A 147 -2.86 31.41 -9.84
CA ALA A 147 -2.20 30.91 -11.06
C ALA A 147 -1.31 29.69 -10.79
N LEU A 148 -0.59 29.65 -9.66
CA LEU A 148 0.21 28.49 -9.25
C LEU A 148 -0.65 27.29 -8.89
N LEU A 149 -1.78 27.50 -8.21
CA LEU A 149 -2.75 26.44 -7.90
C LEU A 149 -3.39 25.85 -9.15
N ASP A 150 -3.69 26.68 -10.16
CA ASP A 150 -4.20 26.20 -11.44
C ASP A 150 -3.15 25.39 -12.22
N LYS A 151 -1.87 25.75 -12.13
CA LYS A 151 -0.77 24.94 -12.67
C LYS A 151 -0.67 23.60 -11.94
N LEU A 152 -0.68 23.60 -10.61
CA LEU A 152 -0.67 22.38 -9.78
C LEU A 152 -1.83 21.44 -10.14
N ARG A 153 -3.04 21.97 -10.37
CA ARG A 153 -4.21 21.18 -10.78
C ARG A 153 -4.06 20.46 -12.11
N ARG A 154 -3.30 21.03 -13.05
CA ARG A 154 -3.05 20.43 -14.37
C ARG A 154 -2.03 19.31 -14.31
N GLU A 155 -1.24 19.24 -13.24
CA GLU A 155 -0.23 18.22 -13.07
C GLU A 155 -0.75 16.92 -12.47
N LYS A 156 0.01 15.83 -12.69
CA LYS A 156 -0.27 14.51 -12.11
C LYS A 156 0.19 14.46 -10.65
N LEU A 157 -0.49 15.21 -9.79
CA LEU A 157 -0.29 15.20 -8.34
C LEU A 157 -0.68 13.85 -7.71
N SER A 158 -0.09 13.51 -6.56
CA SER A 158 -0.53 12.41 -5.71
C SER A 158 -1.92 12.70 -5.11
N ALA A 159 -2.70 11.67 -4.72
CA ALA A 159 -4.05 11.87 -4.19
C ALA A 159 -4.08 12.76 -2.94
N ALA A 160 -3.07 12.65 -2.06
CA ALA A 160 -2.92 13.50 -0.89
C ALA A 160 -2.63 14.96 -1.29
N ASP A 161 -1.66 15.18 -2.18
CA ASP A 161 -1.28 16.53 -2.62
C ASP A 161 -2.41 17.23 -3.42
N ARG A 162 -3.24 16.45 -4.13
CA ARG A 162 -4.45 16.99 -4.79
C ARG A 162 -5.45 17.55 -3.78
N LEU A 163 -5.67 16.82 -2.68
CA LEU A 163 -6.58 17.26 -1.64
C LEU A 163 -6.03 18.51 -0.94
N GLU A 164 -4.72 18.55 -0.66
CA GLU A 164 -4.07 19.74 -0.13
C GLU A 164 -4.22 20.94 -1.08
N ALA A 165 -3.97 20.76 -2.37
CA ALA A 165 -4.13 21.82 -3.38
C ALA A 165 -5.58 22.32 -3.47
N ASP A 166 -6.57 21.43 -3.38
CA ASP A 166 -7.99 21.81 -3.40
C ASP A 166 -8.40 22.58 -2.13
N VAL A 167 -7.93 22.16 -0.95
CA VAL A 167 -8.15 22.90 0.30
C VAL A 167 -7.51 24.28 0.23
N LEU A 168 -6.25 24.38 -0.22
CA LEU A 168 -5.56 25.65 -0.41
C LEU A 168 -6.30 26.57 -1.39
N SER A 169 -6.83 26.03 -2.49
CA SER A 169 -7.63 26.82 -3.44
C SER A 169 -8.89 27.40 -2.81
N ARG A 170 -9.57 26.65 -1.93
CA ARG A 170 -10.78 27.11 -1.25
C ARG A 170 -10.44 28.17 -0.21
N SER A 171 -9.37 27.97 0.56
CA SER A 171 -8.90 28.94 1.56
C SER A 171 -8.50 30.26 0.92
N VAL A 172 -7.68 30.23 -0.14
CA VAL A 172 -7.28 31.45 -0.87
C VAL A 172 -8.48 32.13 -1.53
N SER A 173 -9.44 31.36 -2.07
CA SER A 173 -10.66 31.93 -2.66
C SER A 173 -11.58 32.58 -1.60
N ALA A 174 -11.66 32.02 -0.40
CA ALA A 174 -12.46 32.58 0.70
C ALA A 174 -11.88 33.89 1.27
N LEU A 175 -10.57 34.07 1.12
CA LEU A 175 -9.83 35.25 1.54
C LEU A 175 -9.76 36.34 0.45
N ARG A 176 -10.27 36.05 -0.76
CA ARG A 176 -10.26 36.97 -1.90
C ARG A 176 -11.38 38.02 -1.78
N GLY A 177 -11.08 39.27 -2.17
CA GLY A 177 -12.08 40.32 -2.35
C GLY A 177 -12.62 40.95 -1.06
N ARG A 178 -12.00 40.66 0.09
CA ARG A 178 -12.35 41.27 1.39
C ARG A 178 -11.12 41.93 2.04
N ALA A 179 -11.35 42.94 2.87
CA ALA A 179 -10.31 43.49 3.72
C ALA A 179 -9.89 42.42 4.73
N LEU A 180 -8.61 42.05 4.71
CA LEU A 180 -8.06 41.00 5.57
C LEU A 180 -7.67 41.59 6.91
N THR A 181 -8.09 40.95 7.99
CA THR A 181 -7.57 41.21 9.33
C THR A 181 -6.12 40.71 9.45
N GLU A 182 -5.36 41.17 10.45
CA GLU A 182 -3.95 40.77 10.65
C GLU A 182 -3.80 39.26 10.81
N THR A 183 -4.74 38.62 11.51
CA THR A 183 -4.78 37.16 11.66
C THR A 183 -5.01 36.45 10.32
N GLU A 184 -5.86 37.00 9.46
CA GLU A 184 -6.12 36.47 8.12
C GLU A 184 -4.98 36.70 7.14
N ARG A 185 -4.18 37.75 7.33
CA ARG A 185 -2.92 37.93 6.60
C ARG A 185 -1.90 36.85 6.98
N GLY A 186 -1.84 36.48 8.26
CA GLY A 186 -1.01 35.36 8.73
C GLY A 186 -1.41 34.04 8.08
N THR A 187 -2.71 33.72 8.08
CA THR A 187 -3.20 32.47 7.45
C THR A 187 -3.02 32.46 5.94
N LEU A 188 -3.14 33.61 5.28
CA LEU A 188 -2.82 33.75 3.86
C LEU A 188 -1.34 33.42 3.60
N ASN A 189 -0.43 33.95 4.40
CA ASN A 189 1.00 33.69 4.26
C ASN A 189 1.33 32.20 4.42
N ASP A 190 0.71 31.51 5.39
CA ASP A 190 0.85 30.05 5.57
C ASP A 190 0.32 29.26 4.36
N CYS A 191 -0.79 29.72 3.78
CA CYS A 191 -1.33 29.14 2.56
C CYS A 191 -0.37 29.33 1.38
N LEU A 192 0.21 30.52 1.21
CA LEU A 192 1.20 30.81 0.17
C LEU A 192 2.46 29.97 0.34
N ALA A 193 2.99 29.85 1.55
CA ALA A 193 4.14 29.00 1.86
C ALA A 193 3.86 27.52 1.50
N SER A 194 2.64 27.05 1.76
CA SER A 194 2.21 25.69 1.41
C SER A 194 2.10 25.49 -0.11
N VAL A 195 1.59 26.47 -0.85
CA VAL A 195 1.55 26.46 -2.32
C VAL A 195 2.96 26.44 -2.90
N LEU A 196 3.89 27.25 -2.36
CA LEU A 196 5.30 27.27 -2.77
C LEU A 196 5.99 25.92 -2.49
N LYS A 197 5.68 25.30 -1.36
CA LYS A 197 6.20 23.96 -1.02
C LYS A 197 5.71 22.88 -2.00
N LEU A 198 4.44 22.91 -2.37
CA LEU A 198 3.88 21.99 -3.35
C LEU A 198 4.45 22.24 -4.76
N THR A 199 4.52 23.49 -5.21
CA THR A 199 5.13 23.82 -6.52
C THR A 199 6.60 23.39 -6.59
N ALA A 200 7.39 23.62 -5.53
CA ALA A 200 8.77 23.14 -5.47
C ALA A 200 8.88 21.60 -5.50
N LYS A 201 7.98 20.88 -4.82
CA LYS A 201 7.93 19.41 -4.83
C LYS A 201 7.72 18.86 -6.24
N TYR A 202 6.97 19.58 -7.08
CA TYR A 202 6.63 19.17 -8.44
C TYR A 202 7.47 19.88 -9.53
N LYS A 203 8.38 20.78 -9.16
CA LYS A 203 9.27 21.55 -10.05
C LYS A 203 8.53 22.46 -11.05
N LEU A 204 7.50 23.13 -10.55
CA LEU A 204 6.69 24.12 -11.27
C LEU A 204 7.24 25.55 -11.18
#